data_AF-B5RP63-F1
#
_entry.id   AF-B5RP63-F1
#
_cell.length_a   1.000
_cell.length_b   1.000
_cell.length_c   1.000
_cell.angle_alpha   90.00
_cell.angle_beta   90.00
_cell.angle_gamma   90.00
#
_symmetry.space_group_name_H-M   'P 1'
#
loop_
_entity.id
_entity.type
_entity.pdbx_description
1 polymer ?
#
loop_
_entity_poly.entity_id
_entity_poly.type
_entity_poly.pdbx_seq_one_letter_code
_entity_poly.pdbx_strand_id
1 'polypeptide(L)'
;MNKNKGILILCIILFLYGCNSNKNPVKVKGETSRVTRSIDQHDSQNTLTTEEKNRFESLQYAMNTEIEAHEQTLKRRKTNPSEPLSELSAGIIKTYKRFIKWISDDSNIEKQRELSDAFKNVYNFLEQKREKLASKQHPDMKRYIQGAFYDIQDNEYKKKHQYDPNLYGGPKNKKYNRVREFFHSIRLNTVDIYYINNDTSNETILKKMKEELQNKESDTYKDSLALWTD
;
A
#
# COMPACT_ATOMS: atom_id res chain seq x y z
N MET A 1 -11.95 -38.64 -46.36
CA MET A 1 -12.13 -37.29 -46.92
C MET A 1 -11.77 -36.26 -45.84
N ASN A 2 -10.90 -35.30 -46.19
CA ASN A 2 -10.51 -34.04 -45.53
C ASN A 2 -10.07 -34.13 -44.04
N LYS A 3 -8.78 -34.13 -43.65
CA LYS A 3 -7.59 -33.26 -43.90
C LYS A 3 -7.79 -31.76 -43.55
N ASN A 4 -7.13 -31.35 -42.45
CA ASN A 4 -6.25 -30.17 -42.25
C ASN A 4 -6.43 -29.59 -40.83
N LYS A 5 -5.47 -29.62 -39.90
CA LYS A 5 -4.08 -29.11 -39.83
C LYS A 5 -3.99 -27.68 -39.25
N GLY A 6 -3.19 -27.55 -38.18
CA GLY A 6 -2.49 -26.33 -37.77
C GLY A 6 -2.99 -25.72 -36.46
N ILE A 7 -2.17 -25.32 -35.47
CA ILE A 7 -0.73 -25.02 -35.43
C ILE A 7 -0.25 -25.24 -33.98
N LEU A 8 0.81 -26.03 -33.81
CA LEU A 8 1.61 -26.11 -32.58
C LEU A 8 2.92 -25.34 -32.89
N ILE A 9 3.19 -24.25 -32.18
CA ILE A 9 4.48 -23.54 -32.27
C ILE A 9 5.20 -23.69 -30.94
N LEU A 10 6.23 -24.52 -30.96
CA LEU A 10 7.32 -24.58 -30.00
C LEU A 10 8.62 -24.68 -30.81
N CYS A 11 9.69 -24.13 -30.26
CA CYS A 11 11.12 -24.28 -30.60
C CYS A 11 11.78 -23.11 -31.34
N ILE A 12 12.39 -22.22 -30.53
CA ILE A 12 13.85 -22.06 -30.39
C ILE A 12 14.68 -22.25 -31.67
N ILE A 13 15.25 -21.14 -32.16
CA ILE A 13 16.56 -21.14 -32.84
C ILE A 13 17.38 -19.95 -32.33
N LEU A 14 18.39 -20.26 -31.52
CA LEU A 14 19.63 -19.51 -31.36
C LEU A 14 20.48 -19.72 -32.62
N PHE A 15 20.99 -18.66 -33.25
CA PHE A 15 22.29 -18.67 -33.95
C PHE A 15 22.78 -17.23 -34.24
N LEU A 16 23.69 -16.77 -33.37
CA LEU A 16 24.96 -16.08 -33.63
C LEU A 16 25.15 -15.29 -34.95
N TYR A 17 25.34 -13.97 -34.79
CA TYR A 17 26.22 -13.13 -35.63
C TYR A 17 26.62 -11.90 -34.78
N GLY A 18 27.88 -11.52 -34.57
CA GLY A 18 29.11 -11.99 -35.18
C GLY A 18 30.33 -11.91 -34.24
N CYS A 19 31.23 -12.86 -34.45
CA CYS A 19 32.65 -12.67 -34.20
C CYS A 19 33.14 -11.47 -35.00
N ASN A 20 33.83 -10.54 -34.35
CA ASN A 20 34.90 -9.83 -35.05
C ASN A 20 36.22 -10.21 -34.37
N SER A 21 36.93 -11.10 -35.04
CA SER A 21 38.31 -11.44 -34.73
C SER A 21 39.19 -10.49 -35.52
N ASN A 22 39.96 -9.65 -34.83
CA ASN A 22 41.25 -9.23 -35.36
C ASN A 22 42.30 -9.27 -34.25
N LYS A 23 43.27 -10.17 -34.47
CA LYS A 23 44.50 -10.32 -33.71
C LYS A 23 45.51 -9.29 -34.21
N ASN A 24 46.18 -8.57 -33.31
CA ASN A 24 47.61 -8.77 -33.03
C ASN A 24 48.15 -7.81 -31.96
N PRO A 25 49.29 -8.16 -31.32
CA PRO A 25 49.60 -7.77 -29.94
C PRO A 25 50.61 -6.62 -29.87
N VAL A 26 50.51 -5.81 -28.82
CA VAL A 26 51.64 -4.99 -28.36
C VAL A 26 51.81 -5.20 -26.86
N LYS A 27 52.90 -5.88 -26.51
CA LYS A 27 53.48 -5.91 -25.16
C LYS A 27 54.05 -4.53 -24.85
N VAL A 28 53.62 -3.88 -23.77
CA VAL A 28 54.50 -3.05 -22.94
C VAL A 28 54.13 -3.26 -21.47
N LYS A 29 55.15 -3.59 -20.66
CA LYS A 29 55.13 -3.78 -19.21
C LYS A 29 54.70 -2.51 -18.48
N GLY A 30 53.92 -2.67 -17.42
CA GLY A 30 53.68 -1.66 -16.40
C GLY A 30 52.85 -2.25 -15.27
N GLU A 31 53.50 -2.76 -14.24
CA GLU A 31 52.86 -3.12 -12.97
C GLU A 31 52.31 -1.85 -12.31
N THR A 32 51.00 -1.75 -12.20
CA THR A 32 50.32 -1.04 -11.11
C THR A 32 48.96 -1.67 -10.89
N SER A 33 48.93 -2.70 -10.03
CA SER A 33 47.72 -3.26 -9.46
C SER A 33 47.05 -2.20 -8.57
N ARG A 34 45.97 -1.58 -9.05
CA ARG A 34 44.96 -0.93 -8.19
C ARG A 34 43.57 -1.17 -8.76
N VAL A 35 43.01 -2.30 -8.30
CA VAL A 35 41.60 -2.54 -7.99
C VAL A 35 40.62 -1.64 -8.76
N THR A 36 40.23 -2.09 -9.95
CA THR A 36 38.94 -1.70 -10.52
C THR A 36 37.88 -2.24 -9.57
N ARG A 37 37.34 -1.37 -8.71
CA ARG A 37 36.11 -1.65 -7.98
C ARG A 37 35.03 -1.76 -9.05
N SER A 38 34.73 -2.97 -9.48
CA SER A 38 33.42 -3.26 -10.03
C SER A 38 32.44 -2.89 -8.92
N ILE A 39 31.81 -1.73 -9.05
CA ILE A 39 30.55 -1.51 -8.36
C ILE A 39 29.64 -2.53 -9.03
N ASP A 40 29.45 -3.67 -8.36
CA ASP A 40 28.41 -4.64 -8.70
C ASP A 40 27.08 -3.89 -8.62
N GLN A 41 26.68 -3.32 -9.75
CA GLN A 41 25.45 -2.56 -9.93
C GLN A 41 24.29 -3.51 -10.22
N HIS A 42 24.28 -4.69 -9.57
CA HIS A 42 23.36 -5.78 -9.90
C HIS A 42 22.77 -6.49 -8.67
N ASP A 43 22.62 -5.78 -7.55
CA ASP A 43 21.91 -6.30 -6.36
C ASP A 43 20.89 -5.32 -5.75
N SER A 44 20.68 -4.14 -6.34
CA SER A 44 19.84 -3.10 -5.73
C SER A 44 18.34 -3.18 -6.05
N GLN A 45 17.86 -4.17 -6.82
CA GLN A 45 16.45 -4.22 -7.26
C GLN A 45 15.51 -5.03 -6.34
N ASN A 46 16.04 -5.85 -5.43
CA ASN A 46 15.22 -6.79 -4.65
C ASN A 46 14.66 -6.23 -3.32
N THR A 47 14.79 -4.93 -3.06
CA THR A 47 14.23 -4.31 -1.83
C THR A 47 13.48 -3.02 -2.16
N LEU A 48 12.58 -2.60 -1.27
CA LEU A 48 11.98 -1.27 -1.34
C LEU A 48 13.00 -0.20 -0.95
N THR A 49 12.97 0.91 -1.67
CA THR A 49 13.62 2.15 -1.22
C THR A 49 13.03 2.62 0.11
N THR A 50 13.74 3.47 0.85
CA THR A 50 13.23 4.04 2.10
C THR A 50 11.91 4.78 1.90
N GLU A 51 11.75 5.52 0.81
CA GLU A 51 10.50 6.25 0.51
C GLU A 51 9.34 5.28 0.22
N GLU A 52 9.58 4.24 -0.58
CA GLU A 52 8.57 3.22 -0.88
C GLU A 52 8.16 2.46 0.39
N LYS A 53 9.13 2.09 1.22
CA LYS A 53 8.90 1.42 2.49
C LYS A 53 8.05 2.28 3.42
N ASN A 54 8.39 3.55 3.59
CA ASN A 54 7.63 4.47 4.43
C ASN A 54 6.18 4.65 3.93
N ARG A 55 5.98 4.77 2.61
CA ARG A 55 4.65 4.85 1.99
C ARG A 55 3.85 3.58 2.24
N PHE A 56 4.43 2.42 1.96
CA PHE A 56 3.79 1.12 2.14
C PHE A 56 3.43 0.85 3.61
N GLU A 57 4.36 1.06 4.53
CA GLU A 57 4.13 0.87 5.96
C GLU A 57 3.07 1.84 6.52
N SER A 58 3.00 3.07 6.01
CA SER A 58 1.97 4.05 6.39
C SER A 58 0.59 3.60 5.90
N LEU A 59 0.48 3.13 4.66
CA LEU A 59 -0.76 2.56 4.12
C LEU A 59 -1.20 1.33 4.90
N GLN A 60 -0.28 0.40 5.15
CA GLN A 60 -0.54 -0.80 5.94
C GLN A 60 -1.03 -0.44 7.34
N TYR A 61 -0.37 0.51 8.01
CA TYR A 61 -0.78 0.98 9.32
C TYR A 61 -2.22 1.53 9.28
N ALA A 62 -2.53 2.44 8.36
CA ALA A 62 -3.86 3.02 8.22
C ALA A 62 -4.96 1.95 8.01
N MET A 63 -4.70 1.00 7.11
CA MET A 63 -5.67 -0.04 6.78
C MET A 63 -5.85 -1.07 7.91
N ASN A 64 -4.77 -1.44 8.61
CA ASN A 64 -4.85 -2.30 9.80
C ASN A 64 -5.70 -1.62 10.87
N THR A 65 -5.43 -0.34 11.11
CA THR A 65 -6.15 0.47 12.08
C THR A 65 -7.62 0.66 11.72
N GLU A 66 -7.96 0.88 10.44
CA GLU A 66 -9.36 0.95 9.99
C GLU A 66 -10.09 -0.39 10.18
N ILE A 67 -9.41 -1.52 9.98
CA ILE A 67 -10.01 -2.84 10.22
C ILE A 67 -10.24 -3.10 11.71
N GLU A 68 -9.31 -2.67 12.57
CA GLU A 68 -9.52 -2.68 14.02
C GLU A 68 -10.69 -1.77 14.42
N ALA A 69 -10.80 -0.58 13.83
CA ALA A 69 -11.90 0.35 14.06
C ALA A 69 -13.25 -0.26 13.67
N HIS A 70 -13.29 -0.95 12.52
CA HIS A 70 -14.45 -1.68 12.06
C HIS A 70 -14.83 -2.81 13.03
N GLU A 71 -13.85 -3.64 13.43
CA GLU A 71 -14.05 -4.74 14.38
C GLU A 71 -14.58 -4.24 15.74
N GLN A 72 -14.01 -3.15 16.28
CA GLN A 72 -14.48 -2.52 17.52
C GLN A 72 -15.90 -1.98 17.38
N THR A 73 -16.21 -1.34 16.26
CA THR A 73 -17.55 -0.79 15.99
C THR A 73 -18.60 -1.89 15.96
N LEU A 74 -18.30 -3.01 15.30
CA LEU A 74 -19.18 -4.16 15.26
C LEU A 74 -19.39 -4.75 16.66
N LYS A 75 -18.31 -4.93 17.45
CA LYS A 75 -18.40 -5.44 18.83
C LYS A 75 -19.28 -4.55 19.71
N ARG A 76 -19.17 -3.23 19.60
CA ARG A 76 -20.00 -2.27 20.36
C ARG A 76 -21.48 -2.29 19.99
N ARG A 77 -21.82 -2.69 18.76
CA ARG A 77 -23.20 -2.77 18.27
C ARG A 77 -23.91 -4.07 18.67
N LYS A 78 -23.20 -5.03 19.25
CA LYS A 78 -23.79 -6.31 19.67
C LYS A 78 -24.60 -6.13 20.93
N THR A 79 -25.82 -6.67 20.91
CA THR A 79 -26.70 -6.73 22.09
C THR A 79 -26.09 -7.60 23.18
N ASN A 80 -25.46 -8.72 22.80
CA ASN A 80 -24.74 -9.60 23.69
C ASN A 80 -23.23 -9.61 23.34
N PRO A 81 -22.33 -9.13 24.21
CA PRO A 81 -20.89 -9.12 23.95
C PRO A 81 -20.28 -10.48 23.62
N SER A 82 -20.85 -11.57 24.17
CA SER A 82 -20.33 -12.94 24.03
C SER A 82 -20.66 -13.61 22.70
N GLU A 83 -21.61 -13.09 21.93
CA GLU A 83 -21.93 -13.66 20.61
C GLU A 83 -20.75 -13.53 19.63
N PRO A 84 -20.60 -14.40 18.63
CA PRO A 84 -19.66 -14.14 17.54
C PRO A 84 -20.12 -12.94 16.71
N LEU A 85 -19.21 -12.37 15.91
CA LEU A 85 -19.61 -11.46 14.83
C LEU A 85 -20.47 -12.22 13.82
N SER A 86 -21.33 -11.52 13.08
CA SER A 86 -22.05 -12.14 11.96
C SER A 86 -21.06 -12.70 10.94
N GLU A 87 -21.47 -13.75 10.21
CA GLU A 87 -20.64 -14.41 9.20
C GLU A 87 -20.06 -13.40 8.20
N LEU A 88 -20.90 -12.48 7.70
CA LEU A 88 -20.49 -11.39 6.81
C LEU A 88 -19.35 -10.55 7.42
N SER A 89 -19.53 -10.08 8.65
CA SER A 89 -18.54 -9.23 9.34
C SER A 89 -17.23 -9.97 9.61
N ALA A 90 -17.32 -11.20 10.11
CA ALA A 90 -16.16 -12.05 10.36
C ALA A 90 -15.42 -12.37 9.05
N GLY A 91 -16.15 -12.60 7.97
CA GLY A 91 -15.63 -12.89 6.63
C GLY A 91 -14.87 -11.72 6.01
N ILE A 92 -15.38 -10.50 6.12
CA ILE A 92 -14.69 -9.26 5.70
C ILE A 92 -13.36 -9.11 6.45
N ILE A 93 -13.37 -9.21 7.78
CA ILE A 93 -12.17 -9.07 8.62
C ILE A 93 -11.15 -10.16 8.27
N LYS A 94 -11.59 -11.41 8.10
CA LYS A 94 -10.72 -12.54 7.72
C LYS A 94 -10.11 -12.34 6.33
N THR A 95 -10.88 -11.80 5.39
CA THR A 95 -10.44 -11.51 4.03
C THR A 95 -9.33 -10.48 4.03
N TYR A 96 -9.51 -9.36 4.74
CA TYR A 96 -8.45 -8.38 4.91
C TYR A 96 -7.20 -8.97 5.59
N LYS A 97 -7.37 -9.69 6.71
CA LYS A 97 -6.24 -10.28 7.45
C LYS A 97 -5.42 -11.26 6.58
N ARG A 98 -6.08 -12.01 5.69
CA ARG A 98 -5.40 -12.86 4.71
C ARG A 98 -4.63 -12.03 3.69
N PHE A 99 -5.26 -11.00 3.13
CA PHE A 99 -4.64 -10.11 2.15
C PHE A 99 -3.40 -9.42 2.74
N ILE A 100 -3.53 -8.80 3.92
CA ILE A 100 -2.42 -8.05 4.53
C ILE A 100 -1.26 -8.97 4.90
N LYS A 101 -1.53 -10.19 5.37
CA LYS A 101 -0.49 -11.19 5.63
C LYS A 101 0.27 -11.56 4.34
N TRP A 102 -0.46 -11.76 3.25
CA TRP A 102 0.14 -12.13 1.96
C TRP A 102 0.98 -11.00 1.36
N ILE A 103 0.45 -9.78 1.31
CA ILE A 103 1.16 -8.65 0.69
C ILE A 103 2.39 -8.22 1.51
N SER A 104 2.40 -8.47 2.82
CA SER A 104 3.55 -8.17 3.69
C SER A 104 4.69 -9.19 3.58
N ASP A 105 4.49 -10.29 2.87
CA ASP A 105 5.53 -11.28 2.65
C ASP A 105 6.59 -10.72 1.70
N ASP A 106 7.87 -10.91 2.03
CA ASP A 106 9.00 -10.39 1.23
C ASP A 106 9.03 -10.98 -0.19
N SER A 107 8.43 -12.16 -0.42
CA SER A 107 8.26 -12.71 -1.77
C SER A 107 7.32 -11.87 -2.67
N ASN A 108 6.57 -10.92 -2.08
CA ASN A 108 5.68 -10.01 -2.80
C ASN A 108 6.24 -8.58 -2.89
N ILE A 109 7.56 -8.37 -2.82
CA ILE A 109 8.21 -7.05 -2.82
C ILE A 109 7.76 -6.14 -3.99
N GLU A 110 7.61 -6.70 -5.19
CA GLU A 110 7.12 -5.96 -6.37
C GLU A 110 5.70 -5.44 -6.16
N LYS A 111 4.83 -6.23 -5.54
CA LYS A 111 3.45 -5.84 -5.24
C LYS A 111 3.37 -4.80 -4.12
N GLN A 112 4.28 -4.88 -3.15
CA GLN A 112 4.43 -3.83 -2.14
C GLN A 112 4.82 -2.50 -2.80
N ARG A 113 5.75 -2.54 -3.76
CA ARG A 113 6.16 -1.37 -4.55
C ARG A 113 4.99 -0.80 -5.35
N GLU A 114 4.23 -1.65 -6.04
CA GLU A 114 3.05 -1.23 -6.78
C GLU A 114 2.01 -0.52 -5.89
N LEU A 115 1.76 -1.00 -4.68
CA LEU A 115 0.86 -0.33 -3.73
C LEU A 115 1.43 0.98 -3.19
N SER A 116 2.72 1.01 -2.88
CA SER A 116 3.43 2.23 -2.49
C SER A 116 3.30 3.31 -3.56
N ASP A 117 3.46 2.94 -4.83
CA ASP A 117 3.33 3.87 -5.96
C ASP A 117 1.88 4.27 -6.21
N ALA A 118 0.94 3.35 -6.04
CA ALA A 118 -0.48 3.68 -6.09
C ALA A 118 -0.88 4.71 -5.02
N PHE A 119 -0.32 4.59 -3.81
CA PHE A 119 -0.61 5.47 -2.69
C PHE A 119 0.10 6.83 -2.77
N LYS A 120 1.09 7.00 -3.66
CA LYS A 120 1.99 8.16 -3.69
C LYS A 120 1.28 9.51 -3.65
N ASN A 121 0.23 9.68 -4.45
CA ASN A 121 -0.49 10.95 -4.52
C ASN A 121 -1.20 11.29 -3.20
N VAL A 122 -1.86 10.30 -2.60
CA VAL A 122 -2.56 10.47 -1.33
C VAL A 122 -1.57 10.68 -0.19
N TYR A 123 -0.48 9.91 -0.18
CA TYR A 123 0.60 10.09 0.79
C TYR A 123 1.16 11.52 0.75
N ASN A 124 1.51 12.01 -0.44
CA ASN A 124 2.04 13.36 -0.60
C ASN A 124 1.05 14.44 -0.16
N PHE A 125 -0.24 14.26 -0.47
CA PHE A 125 -1.29 15.17 0.01
C PHE A 125 -1.37 15.19 1.54
N LEU A 126 -1.41 14.01 2.18
CA LEU A 126 -1.45 13.90 3.63
C LEU A 126 -0.19 14.47 4.28
N GLU A 127 0.98 14.30 3.63
CA GLU A 127 2.26 14.79 4.14
C GLU A 127 2.32 16.32 4.11
N GLN A 128 1.85 16.93 3.02
CA GLN A 128 1.70 18.39 2.95
C GLN A 128 0.76 18.92 4.03
N LYS A 129 -0.36 18.25 4.29
CA LYS A 129 -1.28 18.65 5.38
C LYS A 129 -0.62 18.47 6.75
N ARG A 130 0.07 17.35 6.99
CA ARG A 130 0.83 17.10 8.23
C ARG A 130 1.86 18.17 8.48
N GLU A 131 2.70 18.50 7.50
CA GLU A 131 3.75 19.50 7.64
C GLU A 131 3.19 20.88 8.00
N LYS A 132 2.12 21.30 7.30
CA LYS A 132 1.46 22.59 7.49
C LYS A 132 0.74 22.70 8.83
N LEU A 133 0.04 21.65 9.26
CA LEU A 133 -0.90 21.72 10.38
C LEU A 133 -0.36 21.10 11.67
N ALA A 134 0.52 20.11 11.56
CA ALA A 134 0.84 19.22 12.68
C ALA A 134 2.31 18.80 12.79
N SER A 135 3.24 19.48 12.12
CA SER A 135 4.67 19.08 12.09
C SER A 135 5.30 18.95 13.47
N LYS A 136 4.86 19.73 14.47
CA LYS A 136 5.35 19.64 15.86
C LYS A 136 4.74 18.48 16.64
N GLN A 137 3.45 18.20 16.44
CA GLN A 137 2.71 17.16 17.16
C GLN A 137 2.93 15.77 16.55
N HIS A 138 3.10 15.72 15.23
CA HIS A 138 3.19 14.50 14.43
C HIS A 138 4.44 14.58 13.53
N PRO A 139 5.61 14.14 14.03
CA PRO A 139 6.88 14.26 13.31
C PRO A 139 6.95 13.37 12.05
N ASP A 140 6.09 12.35 11.95
CA ASP A 140 6.05 11.42 10.83
C ASP A 140 4.59 11.07 10.43
N MET A 141 4.43 10.55 9.21
CA MET A 141 3.13 10.18 8.64
C MET A 141 2.38 9.14 9.50
N LYS A 142 3.09 8.15 10.06
CA LYS A 142 2.46 7.10 10.85
C LYS A 142 1.82 7.67 12.11
N ARG A 143 2.50 8.56 12.82
CA ARG A 143 1.96 9.27 14.00
C ARG A 143 0.81 10.21 13.62
N TYR A 144 0.88 10.82 12.45
CA TYR A 144 -0.20 11.66 11.95
C TYR A 144 -1.47 10.84 11.70
N ILE A 145 -1.36 9.70 11.00
CA ILE A 145 -2.46 8.75 10.80
C ILE A 145 -2.95 8.21 12.15
N GLN A 146 -2.04 7.86 13.07
CA GLN A 146 -2.40 7.39 14.41
C GLN A 146 -3.31 8.39 15.14
N GLY A 147 -3.00 9.70 15.06
CA GLY A 147 -3.82 10.75 15.63
C GLY A 147 -5.19 10.90 14.94
N ALA A 148 -5.27 10.65 13.62
CA ALA A 148 -6.56 10.61 12.91
C ALA A 148 -7.46 9.49 13.45
N PHE A 149 -6.86 8.37 13.86
CA PHE A 149 -7.54 7.23 14.47
C PHE A 149 -7.53 7.30 16.01
N TYR A 150 -7.55 8.49 16.61
CA TYR A 150 -7.46 8.68 18.06
C TYR A 150 -8.45 7.82 18.88
N ASP A 151 -9.70 7.71 18.43
CA ASP A 151 -10.78 7.07 19.18
C ASP A 151 -10.61 5.55 19.33
N ILE A 152 -9.82 4.92 18.47
CA ILE A 152 -9.53 3.48 18.55
C ILE A 152 -8.27 3.16 19.34
N GLN A 153 -7.45 4.17 19.67
CA GLN A 153 -6.18 3.97 20.37
C GLN A 153 -6.44 3.55 21.83
N ASP A 154 -5.41 2.96 22.44
CA ASP A 154 -5.46 2.58 23.84
C ASP A 154 -5.54 3.79 24.80
N ASN A 155 -5.80 3.50 26.07
CA ASN A 155 -5.94 4.54 27.10
C ASN A 155 -4.61 5.26 27.39
N GLU A 156 -3.46 4.60 27.20
CA GLU A 156 -2.15 5.21 27.45
C GLU A 156 -1.83 6.27 26.39
N TYR A 157 -2.17 6.01 25.14
CA TYR A 157 -2.11 6.96 24.05
C TYR A 157 -3.03 8.15 24.32
N LYS A 158 -4.28 7.90 24.69
CA LYS A 158 -5.31 8.93 24.96
C LYS A 158 -5.00 9.81 26.17
N LYS A 159 -4.23 9.32 27.15
CA LYS A 159 -3.75 10.14 28.28
C LYS A 159 -2.68 11.16 27.85
N LYS A 160 -1.88 10.82 26.84
CA LYS A 160 -0.73 11.62 26.39
C LYS A 160 -1.04 12.53 25.21
N HIS A 161 -2.16 12.32 24.52
CA HIS A 161 -2.54 13.02 23.31
C HIS A 161 -3.98 13.52 23.42
N GLN A 162 -4.29 14.59 22.70
CA GLN A 162 -5.66 15.09 22.55
C GLN A 162 -6.04 15.06 21.07
N TYR A 163 -7.28 14.70 20.78
CA TYR A 163 -7.79 14.74 19.42
C TYR A 163 -8.10 16.17 19.00
N ASP A 164 -7.53 16.62 17.88
CA ASP A 164 -7.85 17.88 17.25
C ASP A 164 -8.46 17.64 15.85
N PRO A 165 -9.78 17.87 15.65
CA PRO A 165 -10.42 17.65 14.36
C PRO A 165 -9.91 18.60 13.25
N ASN A 166 -9.33 19.75 13.61
CA ASN A 166 -8.79 20.69 12.63
C ASN A 166 -7.57 20.13 11.89
N LEU A 167 -6.90 19.14 12.47
CA LEU A 167 -5.76 18.47 11.85
C LEU A 167 -6.17 17.46 10.78
N TYR A 168 -7.47 17.12 10.66
CA TYR A 168 -7.92 15.98 9.83
C TYR A 168 -9.09 16.32 8.89
N GLY A 169 -9.17 17.59 8.45
CA GLY A 169 -10.11 18.04 7.43
C GLY A 169 -11.58 18.11 7.87
N GLY A 170 -11.83 18.09 9.18
CA GLY A 170 -13.16 18.30 9.73
C GLY A 170 -13.55 19.78 9.74
N PRO A 171 -14.82 20.14 9.49
CA PRO A 171 -15.32 21.48 9.77
C PRO A 171 -15.08 21.83 11.23
N LYS A 172 -14.73 23.10 11.52
CA LYS A 172 -14.63 23.60 12.89
C LYS A 172 -15.88 23.18 13.68
N ASN A 173 -15.69 22.55 14.84
CA ASN A 173 -16.74 22.07 15.75
C ASN A 173 -17.54 20.83 15.30
N LYS A 174 -17.11 20.10 14.27
CA LYS A 174 -17.65 18.75 13.96
C LYS A 174 -16.56 17.70 14.16
N LYS A 175 -16.93 16.55 14.74
CA LYS A 175 -16.06 15.35 14.84
C LYS A 175 -15.96 14.65 13.48
N TYR A 176 -15.63 15.40 12.45
CA TYR A 176 -15.48 14.88 11.10
C TYR A 176 -14.01 14.66 10.79
N ASN A 177 -13.67 13.55 10.15
CA ASN A 177 -12.30 13.18 9.89
C ASN A 177 -12.17 12.62 8.47
N ARG A 178 -11.65 13.44 7.57
CA ARG A 178 -11.49 13.13 6.14
C ARG A 178 -10.44 12.04 5.92
N VAL A 179 -9.41 11.98 6.76
CA VAL A 179 -8.37 10.93 6.70
C VAL A 179 -8.99 9.57 7.00
N ARG A 180 -9.76 9.48 8.09
CA ARG A 180 -10.44 8.23 8.47
C ARG A 180 -11.49 7.84 7.43
N GLU A 181 -12.28 8.79 6.95
CA GLU A 181 -13.27 8.55 5.90
C GLU A 181 -12.62 7.97 4.63
N PHE A 182 -11.49 8.51 4.19
CA PHE A 182 -10.77 8.00 3.04
C PHE A 182 -10.42 6.51 3.20
N PHE A 183 -9.78 6.13 4.30
CA PHE A 183 -9.41 4.72 4.53
C PHE A 183 -10.61 3.82 4.76
N HIS A 184 -11.68 4.34 5.36
CA HIS A 184 -12.96 3.65 5.46
C HIS A 184 -13.53 3.31 4.07
N SER A 185 -13.54 4.28 3.15
CA SER A 185 -13.99 4.08 1.78
C SER A 185 -13.08 3.10 1.01
N ILE A 186 -11.76 3.16 1.21
CA ILE A 186 -10.85 2.14 0.64
C ILE A 186 -11.23 0.75 1.12
N ARG A 187 -11.49 0.55 2.42
CA ARG A 187 -11.93 -0.76 2.94
C ARG A 187 -13.23 -1.22 2.29
N LEU A 188 -14.24 -0.34 2.24
CA LEU A 188 -15.53 -0.65 1.62
C LEU A 188 -15.36 -1.09 0.15
N ASN A 189 -14.62 -0.29 -0.62
CA ASN A 189 -14.53 -0.45 -2.06
C ASN A 189 -13.56 -1.53 -2.51
N THR A 190 -12.71 -2.05 -1.62
CA THR A 190 -11.67 -3.03 -2.01
C THR A 190 -11.75 -4.34 -1.25
N VAL A 191 -12.40 -4.36 -0.07
CA VAL A 191 -12.57 -5.58 0.75
C VAL A 191 -14.04 -5.96 0.86
N ASP A 192 -14.89 -5.06 1.35
CA ASP A 192 -16.29 -5.41 1.70
C ASP A 192 -17.09 -5.81 0.47
N ILE A 193 -17.10 -4.96 -0.57
CA ILE A 193 -17.82 -5.21 -1.82
C ILE A 193 -17.37 -6.53 -2.46
N TYR A 194 -16.06 -6.78 -2.46
CA TYR A 194 -15.47 -7.97 -3.08
C TYR A 194 -15.72 -9.24 -2.26
N TYR A 195 -15.79 -9.13 -0.94
CA TYR A 195 -16.28 -10.21 -0.10
C TYR A 195 -17.74 -10.56 -0.41
N ILE A 196 -18.62 -9.55 -0.48
CA ILE A 196 -20.04 -9.74 -0.79
C ILE A 196 -20.23 -10.38 -2.17
N ASN A 197 -19.39 -10.01 -3.14
CA ASN A 197 -19.43 -10.55 -4.50
C ASN A 197 -18.67 -11.90 -4.66
N ASN A 198 -18.20 -12.49 -3.56
CA ASN A 198 -17.42 -13.75 -3.53
C ASN A 198 -16.11 -13.73 -4.35
N ASP A 199 -15.55 -12.56 -4.63
CA ASP A 199 -14.27 -12.39 -5.33
C ASP A 199 -13.20 -11.90 -4.33
N THR A 200 -12.79 -12.81 -3.44
CA THR A 200 -11.90 -12.47 -2.32
C THR A 200 -10.42 -12.77 -2.59
N SER A 201 -10.03 -12.95 -3.85
CA SER A 201 -8.64 -13.26 -4.17
C SER A 201 -7.72 -12.10 -3.75
N ASN A 202 -6.51 -12.40 -3.27
CA ASN A 202 -5.58 -11.36 -2.86
C ASN A 202 -5.18 -10.45 -4.04
N GLU A 203 -5.10 -11.01 -5.26
CA GLU A 203 -4.81 -10.26 -6.49
C GLU A 203 -5.96 -9.31 -6.86
N THR A 204 -7.21 -9.73 -6.67
CA THR A 204 -8.39 -8.87 -6.87
C THR A 204 -8.33 -7.68 -5.91
N ILE A 205 -8.11 -7.93 -4.63
CA ILE A 205 -8.03 -6.88 -3.60
C ILE A 205 -6.87 -5.93 -3.92
N LEU A 206 -5.69 -6.45 -4.28
CA LEU A 206 -4.54 -5.64 -4.70
C LEU A 206 -4.89 -4.72 -5.87
N LYS A 207 -5.45 -5.28 -6.95
CA LYS A 207 -5.85 -4.53 -8.13
C LYS A 207 -6.81 -3.40 -7.76
N LYS A 208 -7.80 -3.68 -6.91
CA LYS A 208 -8.82 -2.70 -6.52
C LYS A 208 -8.30 -1.63 -5.58
N MET A 209 -7.42 -1.98 -4.64
CA MET A 209 -6.71 -0.98 -3.86
C MET A 209 -5.88 -0.06 -4.74
N LYS A 210 -5.16 -0.59 -5.74
CA LYS A 210 -4.39 0.25 -6.67
C LYS A 210 -5.29 1.22 -7.44
N GLU A 211 -6.40 0.71 -8.00
CA GLU A 211 -7.38 1.52 -8.74
C GLU A 211 -7.92 2.68 -7.87
N GLU A 212 -8.38 2.39 -6.65
CA GLU A 212 -8.93 3.40 -5.74
C GLU A 212 -7.89 4.43 -5.28
N LEU A 213 -6.65 3.99 -4.99
CA LEU A 213 -5.58 4.86 -4.50
C LEU A 213 -4.99 5.78 -5.58
N GLN A 214 -4.91 5.29 -6.83
CA GLN A 214 -4.36 6.05 -7.96
C GLN A 214 -5.38 7.02 -8.55
N ASN A 215 -6.66 6.66 -8.52
CA ASN A 215 -7.71 7.41 -9.18
C ASN A 215 -8.18 8.59 -8.33
N LYS A 216 -7.70 9.80 -8.65
CA LYS A 216 -8.18 11.06 -8.05
C LYS A 216 -9.64 11.36 -8.39
N GLU A 217 -10.22 10.68 -9.38
CA GLU A 217 -11.62 10.80 -9.74
C GLU A 217 -12.52 9.77 -9.05
N SER A 218 -11.97 8.88 -8.22
CA SER A 218 -12.76 7.91 -7.46
C SER A 218 -13.66 8.60 -6.44
N ASP A 219 -14.82 8.01 -6.18
CA ASP A 219 -15.73 8.47 -5.12
C ASP A 219 -15.02 8.43 -3.76
N THR A 220 -14.12 7.46 -3.55
CA THR A 220 -13.25 7.41 -2.35
C THR A 220 -12.49 8.71 -2.15
N TYR A 221 -11.84 9.25 -3.19
CA TYR A 221 -11.09 10.51 -3.07
C TYR A 221 -12.02 11.73 -3.04
N LYS A 222 -13.03 11.77 -3.92
CA LYS A 222 -13.96 12.90 -4.09
C LYS A 222 -14.79 13.18 -2.85
N ASP A 223 -15.29 12.14 -2.20
CA ASP A 223 -16.18 12.27 -1.04
C ASP A 223 -15.41 12.44 0.27
N SER A 224 -14.08 12.29 0.23
CA SER A 224 -13.20 12.49 1.38
C SER A 224 -12.16 13.59 1.12
N LEU A 225 -10.92 13.23 0.76
CA LEU A 225 -9.78 14.14 0.76
C LEU A 225 -9.93 15.34 -0.18
N ALA A 226 -10.69 15.21 -1.28
CA ALA A 226 -10.96 16.34 -2.18
C ALA A 226 -11.77 17.47 -1.50
N LEU A 227 -12.58 17.14 -0.49
CA LEU A 227 -13.39 18.11 0.25
C LEU A 227 -12.60 18.83 1.36
N TRP A 228 -11.34 18.46 1.57
CA TRP A 228 -10.47 19.14 2.53
C TRP A 228 -9.89 20.42 1.93
N THR A 229 -10.72 21.46 1.96
CA THR A 229 -10.34 22.84 1.66
C THR A 229 -9.58 23.46 2.83
N ASP A 230 -8.52 24.21 2.53
CA ASP A 230 -7.65 24.89 3.51
C ASP A 230 -8.31 26.13 4.12
#